data_AF-A0A2V5UD23-F1
#
_entry.id   AF-A0A2V5UD23-F1
#
_cell.length_a   1.000
_cell.length_b   1.000
_cell.length_c   1.000
_cell.angle_alpha   90.00
_cell.angle_beta   90.00
_cell.angle_gamma   90.00
#
_symmetry.space_group_name_H-M   'P 1'
#
loop_
_entity.id
_entity.type
_entity.pdbx_description
1 polymer ?
#
loop_
_entity_poly.entity_id
_entity_poly.type
_entity_poly.pdbx_seq_one_letter_code
_entity_poly.pdbx_strand_id
1 'polypeptide(L)'
;MVTEPTSYRHAAAYPTIAAVQSGSAAVRLREARRFLERFEPGAEVLLLGGSRGSVDDLARAISIERGATFGLHRLSFTQLAARLAVMELASRERAPTTTLGHEAVATRAAFEARGDEALEYFSPVSQTPGFPKALARTLLELRLAAVASGELARLPRSGTDLAALLDRVDILLNEAGASDRAALFETATKALDSPVTGWPPMPLLLLDVPFESEIEA
;
A
#
# COMPACT_ATOMS: atom_id res chain seq x y z
N MET A 1 5.72 36.44 40.54
CA MET A 1 5.73 35.07 39.98
C MET A 1 4.28 34.62 39.90
N VAL A 2 3.63 34.91 38.77
CA VAL A 2 2.26 34.49 38.47
C VAL A 2 2.32 33.94 37.06
N THR A 3 2.15 32.64 36.95
CA THR A 3 2.13 31.87 35.70
C THR A 3 0.75 31.98 35.08
N GLU A 4 0.66 32.61 33.90
CA GLU A 4 -0.52 32.55 33.04
C GLU A 4 -0.66 31.13 32.44
N PRO A 5 -1.87 30.55 32.38
CA PRO A 5 -2.09 29.34 31.63
C PRO A 5 -2.29 29.69 30.15
N THR A 6 -1.36 29.22 29.32
CA THR A 6 -1.40 29.26 27.87
C THR A 6 -2.69 28.59 27.37
N SER A 7 -3.64 29.40 26.90
CA SER A 7 -4.88 28.92 26.28
C SER A 7 -4.57 28.28 24.93
N TYR A 8 -4.60 26.95 24.86
CA TYR A 8 -4.68 26.21 23.61
C TYR A 8 -6.02 26.54 22.93
N ARG A 9 -6.00 27.44 21.94
CA ARG A 9 -7.16 27.67 21.08
C ARG A 9 -7.35 26.47 20.16
N HIS A 10 -8.38 25.69 20.47
CA HIS A 10 -8.97 24.69 19.61
C HIS A 10 -9.56 25.41 18.38
N ALA A 11 -8.81 25.44 17.27
CA ALA A 11 -9.36 25.79 15.97
C ALA A 11 -9.59 24.48 15.21
N ALA A 12 -10.82 23.98 15.24
CA ALA A 12 -11.28 22.94 14.33
C ALA A 12 -11.35 23.54 12.92
N ALA A 13 -10.24 23.53 12.19
CA ALA A 13 -10.22 23.78 10.76
C ALA A 13 -10.35 22.41 10.07
N TYR A 14 -11.41 22.22 9.29
CA TYR A 14 -11.51 21.09 8.38
C TYR A 14 -10.19 20.99 7.56
N PRO A 15 -9.56 19.82 7.46
CA PRO A 15 -8.35 19.69 6.65
C PRO A 15 -8.70 20.10 5.22
N THR A 16 -8.12 21.20 4.76
CA THR A 16 -8.32 21.66 3.38
C THR A 16 -7.50 20.76 2.48
N ILE A 17 -8.14 19.74 1.91
CA ILE A 17 -7.52 18.88 0.91
C ILE A 17 -7.29 19.72 -0.35
N ALA A 18 -6.06 19.75 -0.84
CA ALA A 18 -5.71 20.39 -2.10
C ALA A 18 -5.13 19.34 -3.05
N ALA A 19 -5.77 19.16 -4.21
CA ALA A 19 -5.32 18.25 -5.25
C ALA A 19 -4.70 19.06 -6.40
N VAL A 20 -3.53 18.63 -6.87
CA VAL A 20 -2.83 19.24 -8.02
C VAL A 20 -2.56 18.15 -9.04
N GLN A 21 -3.10 18.32 -10.25
CA GLN A 21 -2.84 17.43 -11.38
C GLN A 21 -2.11 18.20 -12.48
N SER A 22 -0.98 17.67 -12.94
CA SER A 22 -0.22 18.24 -14.04
C SER A 22 0.62 17.17 -14.72
N GLY A 23 0.72 17.21 -16.05
CA GLY A 23 1.65 16.37 -16.80
C GLY A 23 3.13 16.76 -16.57
N SER A 24 3.39 17.95 -16.00
CA SER A 24 4.75 18.42 -15.72
C SER A 24 5.16 18.10 -14.29
N ALA A 25 6.17 17.24 -14.13
CA ALA A 25 6.76 16.94 -12.82
C ALA A 25 7.28 18.21 -12.12
N ALA A 26 7.83 19.16 -12.88
CA ALA A 26 8.30 20.43 -12.34
C ALA A 26 7.17 21.26 -11.70
N VAL A 27 5.96 21.25 -12.28
CA VAL A 27 4.79 21.90 -11.68
C VAL A 27 4.41 21.22 -10.37
N ARG A 28 4.29 19.88 -10.36
CA ARG A 28 3.92 19.11 -9.17
C ARG A 28 4.91 19.29 -8.03
N LEU A 29 6.21 19.26 -8.33
CA LEU A 29 7.26 19.52 -7.35
C LEU A 29 7.25 20.95 -6.79
N ARG A 30 6.91 21.96 -7.60
CA ARG A 30 6.74 23.34 -7.10
C ARG A 30 5.57 23.46 -6.14
N GLU A 31 4.42 22.87 -6.45
CA GLU A 31 3.27 22.91 -5.54
C GLU A 31 3.53 22.10 -4.25
N ALA A 32 4.22 20.97 -4.35
CA ALA A 32 4.70 20.21 -3.19
C ALA A 32 5.59 21.07 -2.27
N ARG A 33 6.53 21.84 -2.84
CA ARG A 33 7.37 22.78 -2.07
C ARG A 33 6.56 23.90 -1.45
N ARG A 34 5.65 24.50 -2.22
CA ARG A 34 4.74 25.55 -1.74
C ARG A 34 3.84 25.09 -0.60
N PHE A 35 3.44 23.82 -0.58
CA PHE A 35 2.75 23.23 0.56
C PHE A 35 3.66 23.19 1.80
N LEU A 36 4.90 22.75 1.66
CA LEU A 36 5.88 22.66 2.77
C LEU A 36 6.36 24.02 3.29
N GLU A 37 6.27 25.08 2.48
CA GLU A 37 6.54 26.46 2.90
C GLU A 37 5.51 27.04 3.87
N ARG A 38 4.35 26.40 4.02
CA ARG A 38 3.31 26.83 4.97
C ARG A 38 3.63 26.47 6.42
N PHE A 39 4.65 25.65 6.65
CA PHE A 39 5.00 25.12 7.95
C PHE A 39 6.39 25.61 8.39
N GLU A 40 6.54 25.80 9.71
CA GLU A 40 7.82 26.15 10.32
C GLU A 40 8.88 25.07 10.08
N PRO A 41 10.19 25.39 10.01
CA PRO A 41 11.26 24.44 9.68
C PRO A 41 11.37 23.18 10.56
N GLY A 42 10.76 23.18 11.75
CA GLY A 42 10.72 22.04 12.68
C GLY A 42 9.37 21.32 12.75
N ALA A 43 8.38 21.74 11.95
CA ALA A 43 7.07 21.08 11.93
C ALA A 43 7.19 19.66 11.38
N GLU A 44 6.50 18.71 12.01
CA GLU A 44 6.46 17.34 11.52
C GLU A 44 5.47 17.24 10.35
N VAL A 45 5.94 16.74 9.21
CA VAL A 45 5.13 16.56 7.98
C VAL A 45 5.40 15.17 7.42
N LEU A 46 4.33 14.46 7.05
CA LEU A 46 4.42 13.16 6.39
C LEU A 46 4.41 13.33 4.88
N LEU A 47 5.47 12.84 4.23
CA LEU A 47 5.64 12.80 2.79
C LEU A 47 5.47 11.36 2.33
N LEU A 48 4.40 11.10 1.56
CA LEU A 48 4.18 9.83 0.89
C LEU A 48 4.46 9.98 -0.60
N GLY A 49 5.41 9.21 -1.09
CA GLY A 49 5.75 9.17 -2.51
C GLY A 49 5.27 7.90 -3.19
N GLY A 50 5.13 7.93 -4.52
CA GLY A 50 5.01 6.70 -5.31
C GLY A 50 6.18 5.72 -5.06
N SER A 51 7.34 6.26 -4.67
CA SER A 51 8.40 5.51 -3.99
C SER A 51 8.99 6.35 -2.85
N ARG A 52 9.65 5.71 -1.87
CA ARG A 52 10.41 6.44 -0.85
C ARG A 52 11.49 7.35 -1.47
N GLY A 53 12.15 6.88 -2.53
CA GLY A 53 13.15 7.67 -3.26
C GLY A 53 12.62 9.00 -3.80
N SER A 54 11.38 9.01 -4.29
CA SER A 54 10.77 10.24 -4.84
C SER A 54 10.61 11.36 -3.79
N VAL A 55 10.23 11.01 -2.57
CA VAL A 55 10.13 11.98 -1.45
C VAL A 55 11.47 12.25 -0.78
N ASP A 56 12.42 11.31 -0.85
CA ASP A 56 13.80 11.53 -0.42
C ASP A 56 14.49 12.60 -1.29
N ASP A 57 14.28 12.57 -2.62
CA ASP A 57 14.81 13.60 -3.52
C ASP A 57 14.20 14.99 -3.28
N LEU A 58 12.89 15.06 -3.02
CA LEU A 58 12.22 16.31 -2.65
C LEU A 58 12.81 16.88 -1.35
N ALA A 59 12.91 16.06 -0.29
CA ALA A 59 13.44 16.48 0.99
C ALA A 59 14.92 16.90 0.90
N ARG A 60 15.72 16.17 0.11
CA ARG A 60 17.12 16.53 -0.15
C ARG A 60 17.23 17.88 -0.83
N ALA A 61 16.41 18.16 -1.83
CA ALA A 61 16.44 19.44 -2.54
C ALA A 61 16.04 20.62 -1.63
N ILE A 62 15.04 20.44 -0.76
CA ILE A 62 14.64 21.44 0.24
C ILE A 62 15.75 21.65 1.27
N SER A 63 16.42 20.58 1.72
CA SER A 63 17.53 20.67 2.67
C SER A 63 18.72 21.43 2.10
N ILE A 64 19.05 21.24 0.82
CA ILE A 64 20.10 22.02 0.13
C ILE A 64 19.76 23.53 0.13
N GLU A 65 18.50 23.88 -0.11
CA GLU A 65 18.06 25.29 -0.19
C GLU A 65 17.95 25.95 1.20
N ARG A 66 17.47 25.22 2.21
CA ARG A 66 17.25 25.73 3.57
C ARG A 66 18.44 25.52 4.51
N GLY A 67 19.47 24.80 4.06
CA GLY A 67 20.63 24.37 4.85
C GLY A 67 20.37 23.13 5.72
N ALA A 68 19.14 22.94 6.21
CA ALA A 68 18.70 21.76 6.92
C ALA A 68 17.17 21.57 6.85
N THR A 69 16.71 20.35 7.13
CA THR A 69 15.29 20.02 7.35
C THR A 69 15.16 19.11 8.56
N PHE A 70 14.15 19.36 9.39
CA PHE A 70 13.74 18.48 10.48
C PHE A 70 12.25 18.12 10.33
N GLY A 71 11.81 17.01 10.92
CA GLY A 71 10.38 16.65 10.95
C GLY A 71 9.79 16.12 9.62
N LEU A 72 10.56 15.98 8.54
CA LEU A 72 10.07 15.39 7.28
C LEU A 72 10.13 13.86 7.32
N HIS A 73 8.99 13.23 7.59
CA HIS A 73 8.82 11.78 7.57
C HIS A 73 8.60 11.30 6.14
N ARG A 74 9.44 10.39 5.65
CA ARG A 74 9.50 10.01 4.22
C ARG A 74 9.22 8.54 4.06
N LEU A 75 8.09 8.20 3.44
CA LEU A 75 7.66 6.82 3.22
C LEU A 75 7.12 6.64 1.80
N SER A 76 7.15 5.42 1.29
CA SER A 76 6.18 5.03 0.25
C SER A 76 4.83 4.70 0.89
N PHE A 77 3.79 4.66 0.07
CA PHE A 77 2.46 4.25 0.54
C PHE A 77 2.45 2.83 1.16
N THR A 78 3.15 1.87 0.54
CA THR A 78 3.32 0.52 1.09
C THR A 78 4.08 0.52 2.43
N GLN A 79 5.07 1.39 2.62
CA GLN A 79 5.78 1.49 3.90
C GLN A 79 4.90 2.06 5.01
N LEU A 80 4.01 3.02 4.69
CA LEU A 80 3.01 3.49 5.63
C LEU A 80 2.07 2.34 6.04
N ALA A 81 1.52 1.61 5.06
CA ALA A 81 0.64 0.47 5.34
C ALA A 81 1.33 -0.59 6.21
N ALA A 82 2.57 -0.96 5.91
CA ALA A 82 3.37 -1.88 6.73
C ALA A 82 3.55 -1.38 8.17
N ARG A 83 3.78 -0.08 8.35
CA ARG A 83 3.96 0.51 9.68
C ARG A 83 2.66 0.58 10.47
N LEU A 84 1.53 0.82 9.83
CA LEU A 84 0.20 0.79 10.46
C LEU A 84 -0.20 -0.65 10.82
N ALA A 85 0.06 -1.60 9.93
CA ALA A 85 -0.36 -3.00 10.09
C ALA A 85 0.55 -3.81 11.04
N VAL A 86 1.73 -3.33 11.42
CA VAL A 86 2.77 -4.14 12.08
C VAL A 86 2.28 -4.87 13.33
N MET A 87 1.52 -4.19 14.21
CA MET A 87 1.04 -4.78 15.45
C MET A 87 -0.06 -5.82 15.21
N GLU A 88 -0.94 -5.55 14.25
CA GLU A 88 -2.05 -6.44 13.91
C GLU A 88 -1.59 -7.68 13.12
N LEU A 89 -0.55 -7.53 12.30
CA LEU A 89 0.10 -8.66 11.66
C LEU A 89 0.84 -9.52 12.68
N ALA A 90 1.58 -8.89 13.60
CA ALA A 90 2.29 -9.60 14.66
C ALA A 90 1.35 -10.38 15.59
N SER A 91 0.21 -9.80 15.98
CA SER A 91 -0.78 -10.48 16.85
C SER A 91 -1.41 -11.71 16.20
N ARG A 92 -1.37 -11.79 14.86
CA ARG A 92 -1.88 -12.91 14.06
C ARG A 92 -0.78 -13.83 13.56
N GLU A 93 0.46 -13.66 14.02
CA GLU A 93 1.64 -14.39 13.56
C GLU A 93 1.86 -14.31 12.04
N ARG A 94 1.52 -13.17 11.44
CA ARG A 94 1.68 -12.92 10.01
C ARG A 94 2.80 -11.93 9.71
N ALA A 95 3.40 -12.06 8.53
CA ALA A 95 4.37 -11.12 7.98
C ALA A 95 3.94 -10.63 6.59
N PRO A 96 4.21 -9.37 6.22
CA PRO A 96 4.03 -8.91 4.84
C PRO A 96 4.90 -9.73 3.87
N THR A 97 4.34 -10.15 2.75
CA THR A 97 5.08 -10.83 1.69
C THR A 97 5.68 -9.81 0.71
N THR A 98 6.76 -10.23 0.04
CA THR A 98 7.34 -9.46 -1.06
C THR A 98 6.66 -9.82 -2.38
N THR A 99 6.85 -9.03 -3.43
CA THR A 99 6.41 -9.39 -4.79
C THR A 99 6.94 -10.76 -5.21
N LEU A 100 8.19 -11.09 -4.87
CA LEU A 100 8.79 -12.40 -5.15
C LEU A 100 8.13 -13.51 -4.32
N GLY A 101 7.78 -13.24 -3.06
CA GLY A 101 7.03 -14.18 -2.23
C GLY A 101 5.65 -14.47 -2.80
N HIS A 102 4.95 -13.45 -3.30
CA HIS A 102 3.67 -13.61 -3.99
C HIS A 102 3.80 -14.43 -5.28
N GLU A 103 4.82 -14.14 -6.11
CA GLU A 103 5.13 -14.93 -7.30
C GLU A 103 5.46 -16.39 -6.96
N ALA A 104 6.19 -16.65 -5.87
CA ALA A 104 6.51 -17.99 -5.42
C ALA A 104 5.25 -18.77 -4.98
N VAL A 105 4.34 -18.12 -4.25
CA VAL A 105 3.05 -18.72 -3.86
C VAL A 105 2.19 -19.02 -5.07
N ALA A 106 2.05 -18.08 -6.01
CA ALA A 106 1.31 -18.32 -7.26
C ALA A 106 1.92 -19.44 -8.10
N THR A 107 3.26 -19.52 -8.16
CA THR A 107 3.98 -20.63 -8.83
C THR A 107 3.65 -21.96 -8.19
N ARG A 108 3.64 -22.02 -6.86
CA ARG A 108 3.26 -23.23 -6.12
C ARG A 108 1.80 -23.60 -6.34
N ALA A 109 0.88 -22.64 -6.28
CA ALA A 109 -0.54 -22.85 -6.56
C ALA A 109 -0.78 -23.43 -7.97
N ALA A 110 -0.10 -22.87 -8.97
CA ALA A 110 -0.15 -23.37 -10.36
C ALA A 110 0.43 -24.79 -10.49
N PHE A 111 1.52 -25.08 -9.79
CA PHE A 111 2.12 -26.41 -9.76
C PHE A 111 1.18 -27.45 -9.14
N GLU A 112 0.60 -27.15 -7.98
CA GLU A 112 -0.34 -28.04 -7.28
C GLU A 112 -1.64 -28.23 -8.06
N ALA A 113 -2.22 -27.14 -8.60
CA ALA A 113 -3.45 -27.23 -9.41
C ALA A 113 -3.26 -28.11 -10.65
N ARG A 114 -2.08 -28.07 -11.28
CA ARG A 114 -1.75 -28.96 -12.38
C ARG A 114 -1.59 -30.41 -11.93
N GLY A 115 -0.92 -30.64 -10.79
CA GLY A 115 -0.74 -31.98 -10.23
C GLY A 115 -2.07 -32.67 -9.88
N ASP A 116 -3.05 -31.88 -9.45
CA ASP A 116 -4.40 -32.34 -9.13
C ASP A 116 -5.36 -32.37 -10.33
N GLU A 117 -4.88 -32.07 -11.54
CA GLU A 117 -5.69 -31.93 -12.76
C GLU A 117 -6.87 -30.94 -12.60
N ALA A 118 -6.69 -29.92 -11.76
CA ALA A 118 -7.74 -28.97 -11.37
C ALA A 118 -7.89 -27.78 -12.34
N LEU A 119 -7.18 -27.78 -13.48
CA LEU A 119 -7.23 -26.73 -14.49
C LEU A 119 -7.83 -27.28 -15.78
N GLU A 120 -8.90 -26.67 -16.27
CA GLU A 120 -9.49 -27.02 -17.57
C GLU A 120 -9.05 -26.00 -18.63
N TYR A 121 -9.35 -24.72 -18.40
CA TYR A 121 -9.11 -23.65 -19.36
C TYR A 121 -7.62 -23.31 -19.51
N PHE A 122 -6.87 -23.22 -18.40
CA PHE A 122 -5.44 -22.89 -18.39
C PHE A 122 -4.54 -24.10 -18.53
N SER A 123 -5.08 -25.32 -18.59
CA SER A 123 -4.30 -26.55 -18.78
C SER A 123 -3.24 -26.42 -19.90
N PRO A 124 -3.58 -25.91 -21.11
CA PRO A 124 -2.62 -25.82 -22.22
C PRO A 124 -1.43 -24.86 -21.97
N VAL A 125 -1.57 -23.90 -21.06
CA VAL A 125 -0.56 -22.86 -20.80
C VAL A 125 0.11 -22.99 -19.43
N SER A 126 -0.37 -23.89 -18.58
CA SER A 126 0.07 -24.09 -17.19
C SER A 126 1.55 -24.46 -17.02
N GLN A 127 2.20 -24.93 -18.08
CA GLN A 127 3.63 -25.29 -18.09
C GLN A 127 4.52 -24.19 -18.69
N THR A 128 3.93 -23.13 -19.24
CA THR A 128 4.70 -22.07 -19.87
C THR A 128 5.45 -21.24 -18.80
N PRO A 129 6.71 -20.83 -19.02
CA PRO A 129 7.49 -20.11 -18.02
C PRO A 129 6.86 -18.78 -17.57
N GLY A 130 6.08 -18.14 -18.44
CA GLY A 130 5.40 -16.87 -18.14
C GLY A 130 4.12 -17.02 -17.32
N PHE A 131 3.54 -18.23 -17.26
CA PHE A 131 2.24 -18.44 -16.62
C PHE A 131 2.23 -18.07 -15.14
N PRO A 132 3.19 -18.53 -14.29
CA PRO A 132 3.18 -18.18 -12.87
C PRO A 132 3.27 -16.68 -12.60
N LYS A 133 4.08 -15.96 -13.38
CA LYS A 133 4.24 -14.51 -13.23
C LYS A 133 2.98 -13.76 -13.63
N ALA A 134 2.35 -14.15 -14.74
CA ALA A 134 1.08 -13.60 -15.17
C ALA A 134 -0.02 -13.88 -14.14
N LEU A 135 -0.08 -15.12 -13.63
CA LEU A 135 -1.03 -15.54 -12.60
C LEU A 135 -0.85 -14.72 -11.31
N ALA A 136 0.37 -14.57 -10.82
CA ALA A 136 0.67 -13.79 -9.61
C ALA A 136 0.14 -12.36 -9.74
N ARG A 137 0.40 -11.71 -10.88
CA ARG A 137 -0.10 -10.36 -11.16
C ARG A 137 -1.63 -10.32 -11.17
N THR A 138 -2.28 -11.19 -11.94
CA THR A 138 -3.75 -11.24 -12.03
C THR A 138 -4.40 -11.50 -10.68
N LEU A 139 -3.91 -12.47 -9.91
CA LEU A 139 -4.47 -12.78 -8.60
C LEU A 139 -4.27 -11.63 -7.61
N LEU A 140 -3.14 -10.91 -7.67
CA LEU A 140 -2.95 -9.73 -6.84
C LEU A 140 -3.93 -8.61 -7.21
N GLU A 141 -4.13 -8.36 -8.51
CA GLU A 141 -5.09 -7.37 -9.00
C GLU A 141 -6.52 -7.71 -8.55
N LEU A 142 -6.92 -8.97 -8.62
CA LEU A 142 -8.22 -9.45 -8.13
C LEU A 142 -8.38 -9.24 -6.62
N ARG A 143 -7.34 -9.55 -5.84
CA ARG A 143 -7.36 -9.38 -4.38
C ARG A 143 -7.38 -7.91 -3.97
N LEU A 144 -6.62 -7.04 -4.66
CA LEU A 144 -6.67 -5.59 -4.45
C LEU A 144 -8.04 -5.00 -4.82
N ALA A 145 -8.73 -5.58 -5.80
CA ALA A 145 -10.10 -5.22 -6.17
C ALA A 145 -11.18 -5.93 -5.32
N ALA A 146 -10.79 -6.65 -4.25
CA ALA A 146 -11.68 -7.40 -3.37
C ALA A 146 -12.63 -8.37 -4.10
N VAL A 147 -12.21 -8.95 -5.22
CA VAL A 147 -13.01 -9.90 -5.99
C VAL A 147 -12.92 -11.29 -5.37
N ALA A 148 -14.06 -11.85 -4.96
CA ALA A 148 -14.10 -13.18 -4.35
C ALA A 148 -14.04 -14.31 -5.40
N SER A 149 -13.47 -15.47 -5.03
CA SER A 149 -13.43 -16.67 -5.88
C SER A 149 -14.81 -17.13 -6.35
N GLY A 150 -15.83 -17.01 -5.49
CA GLY A 150 -17.22 -17.33 -5.83
C GLY A 150 -17.83 -16.43 -6.92
N GLU A 151 -17.32 -15.21 -7.09
CA GLU A 151 -17.72 -14.33 -8.21
C GLU A 151 -17.03 -14.75 -9.50
N LEU A 152 -15.74 -15.08 -9.42
CA LEU A 152 -14.95 -15.59 -10.55
C LEU A 152 -15.52 -16.89 -11.11
N ALA A 153 -15.96 -17.80 -10.24
CA ALA A 153 -16.53 -19.09 -10.64
C ALA A 153 -17.81 -18.96 -11.50
N ARG A 154 -18.49 -17.81 -11.47
CA ARG A 154 -19.66 -17.52 -12.31
C ARG A 154 -19.29 -16.97 -13.68
N LEU A 155 -18.03 -16.56 -13.87
CA LEU A 155 -17.57 -16.05 -15.15
C LEU A 155 -17.36 -17.21 -16.14
N PRO A 156 -17.69 -17.02 -17.42
CA PRO A 156 -17.44 -18.03 -18.43
C PRO A 156 -15.93 -18.21 -18.67
N ARG A 157 -15.57 -19.28 -19.38
CA ARG A 157 -14.20 -19.59 -19.81
C ARG A 157 -13.26 -19.86 -18.62
N SER A 158 -12.40 -18.91 -18.28
CA SER A 158 -11.34 -19.08 -17.28
C SER A 158 -11.79 -18.88 -15.83
N GLY A 159 -13.07 -18.56 -15.60
CA GLY A 159 -13.58 -18.18 -14.28
C GLY A 159 -13.38 -19.24 -13.21
N THR A 160 -13.69 -20.49 -13.54
CA THR A 160 -13.53 -21.65 -12.64
C THR A 160 -12.06 -21.90 -12.28
N ASP A 161 -11.16 -21.90 -13.27
CA ASP A 161 -9.73 -22.06 -13.04
C ASP A 161 -9.15 -20.91 -12.21
N LEU A 162 -9.54 -19.65 -12.49
CA LEU A 162 -9.11 -18.49 -11.71
C LEU A 162 -9.60 -18.56 -10.26
N ALA A 163 -10.85 -18.97 -10.04
CA ALA A 163 -11.40 -19.17 -8.71
C ALA A 163 -10.59 -20.23 -7.92
N ALA A 164 -10.34 -21.38 -8.55
CA ALA A 164 -9.57 -22.46 -7.94
C ALA A 164 -8.12 -22.05 -7.62
N LEU A 165 -7.47 -21.28 -8.50
CA LEU A 165 -6.12 -20.77 -8.28
C LEU A 165 -6.08 -19.68 -7.20
N LEU A 166 -7.10 -18.81 -7.13
CA LEU A 166 -7.24 -17.80 -6.08
C LEU A 166 -7.39 -18.46 -4.70
N ASP A 167 -8.29 -19.43 -4.57
CA ASP A 167 -8.50 -20.18 -3.31
C ASP A 167 -7.21 -20.87 -2.86
N ARG A 168 -6.46 -21.49 -3.80
CA ARG A 168 -5.16 -22.12 -3.49
C ARG A 168 -4.12 -21.11 -3.01
N VAL A 169 -4.02 -19.95 -3.64
CA VAL A 169 -3.09 -18.89 -3.19
C VAL A 169 -3.45 -18.44 -1.78
N ASP A 170 -4.74 -18.30 -1.47
CA ASP A 170 -5.20 -17.89 -0.15
C ASP A 170 -4.83 -18.92 0.92
N ILE A 171 -5.03 -20.22 0.63
CA ILE A 171 -4.60 -21.32 1.50
C ILE A 171 -3.09 -21.27 1.73
N LEU A 172 -2.29 -21.19 0.67
CA LEU A 172 -0.83 -21.19 0.76
C LEU A 172 -0.28 -19.95 1.49
N LEU A 173 -0.89 -18.77 1.30
CA LEU A 173 -0.53 -17.56 2.06
C LEU A 173 -0.84 -17.73 3.55
N ASN A 174 -1.98 -18.33 3.88
CA ASN A 174 -2.35 -18.61 5.26
C ASN A 174 -1.39 -19.62 5.92
N GLU A 175 -1.07 -20.72 5.23
CA GLU A 175 -0.10 -21.73 5.71
C GLU A 175 1.30 -21.13 5.94
N ALA A 176 1.70 -20.19 5.08
CA ALA A 176 3.00 -19.52 5.20
C ALA A 176 3.03 -18.39 6.24
N GLY A 177 1.91 -18.07 6.91
CA GLY A 177 1.81 -16.88 7.75
C GLY A 177 2.09 -15.59 6.96
N ALA A 178 1.83 -15.59 5.65
CA ALA A 178 2.17 -14.49 4.76
C ALA A 178 0.95 -13.63 4.47
N SER A 179 1.13 -12.31 4.43
CA SER A 179 0.10 -11.35 4.02
C SER A 179 0.55 -10.65 2.76
N ASP A 180 -0.19 -10.82 1.67
CA ASP A 180 0.08 -10.13 0.43
C ASP A 180 -0.25 -8.64 0.51
N ARG A 181 0.01 -7.90 -0.57
CA ARG A 181 -0.20 -6.44 -0.58
C ARG A 181 -1.65 -6.07 -0.31
N ALA A 182 -2.62 -6.86 -0.80
CA ALA A 182 -4.03 -6.67 -0.51
C ALA A 182 -4.33 -6.87 0.98
N ALA A 183 -3.96 -8.02 1.56
CA ALA A 183 -4.15 -8.27 2.99
C ALA A 183 -3.41 -7.26 3.89
N LEU A 184 -2.26 -6.76 3.43
CA LEU A 184 -1.52 -5.70 4.12
C LEU A 184 -2.34 -4.41 4.22
N PHE A 185 -2.95 -3.96 3.12
CA PHE A 185 -3.79 -2.75 3.14
C PHE A 185 -5.04 -2.94 3.97
N GLU A 186 -5.73 -4.10 3.86
CA GLU A 186 -6.86 -4.39 4.74
C GLU A 186 -6.47 -4.31 6.22
N THR A 187 -5.31 -4.86 6.56
CA THR A 187 -4.82 -4.89 7.94
C THR A 187 -4.42 -3.50 8.41
N ALA A 188 -3.79 -2.70 7.55
CA ALA A 188 -3.46 -1.31 7.82
C ALA A 188 -4.72 -0.46 8.07
N THR A 189 -5.77 -0.64 7.26
CA THR A 189 -7.06 0.06 7.43
C THR A 189 -7.72 -0.33 8.74
N LYS A 190 -7.80 -1.63 9.06
CA LYS A 190 -8.31 -2.11 10.37
C LYS A 190 -7.51 -1.54 11.54
N ALA A 191 -6.20 -1.39 11.36
CA ALA A 191 -5.33 -0.85 12.38
C ALA A 191 -5.56 0.66 12.60
N LEU A 192 -6.09 1.43 11.65
CA LEU A 192 -6.39 2.85 11.88
C LEU A 192 -7.47 3.09 12.94
N ASP A 193 -8.40 2.14 13.12
CA ASP A 193 -9.45 2.20 14.14
C ASP A 193 -8.96 1.78 15.53
N SER A 194 -7.72 1.28 15.64
CA SER A 194 -7.16 0.83 16.90
C SER A 194 -6.67 2.01 17.75
N PRO A 195 -6.98 2.05 19.06
CA PRO A 195 -6.45 3.10 19.95
C PRO A 195 -4.94 2.98 20.20
N VAL A 196 -4.30 1.88 19.76
CA VAL A 196 -2.88 1.56 20.00
C VAL A 196 -1.99 2.11 18.89
N THR A 197 -2.51 2.28 17.67
CA THR A 197 -1.83 2.88 16.52
C THR A 197 -1.87 4.40 16.64
N GLY A 198 -1.04 4.91 17.55
CA GLY A 198 -0.81 6.34 17.70
C GLY A 198 -0.02 6.90 16.53
N TRP A 199 -0.68 7.16 15.40
CA TRP A 199 -0.13 8.05 14.38
C TRP A 199 -0.52 9.49 14.73
N PRO A 200 0.44 10.38 15.08
CA PRO A 200 0.09 11.74 15.45
C PRO A 200 -0.54 12.45 14.24
N PRO A 201 -1.56 13.31 14.45
CA PRO A 201 -2.11 14.12 13.37
C PRO A 201 -1.02 15.05 12.87
N MET A 202 -0.66 14.92 11.60
CA MET A 202 0.37 15.73 10.96
C MET A 202 -0.05 16.09 9.53
N PRO A 203 0.42 17.24 9.00
CA PRO A 203 0.24 17.55 7.59
C PRO A 203 0.74 16.43 6.70
N LEU A 204 -0.05 16.08 5.68
CA LEU A 204 0.21 15.00 4.75
C LEU A 204 0.42 15.57 3.34
N LEU A 205 1.53 15.21 2.72
CA LEU A 205 1.80 15.45 1.30
C LEU A 205 1.85 14.11 0.57
N LEU A 206 0.97 13.94 -0.41
CA LEU A 206 1.01 12.84 -1.36
C LEU A 206 1.69 13.33 -2.66
N LEU A 207 2.83 12.74 -3.01
CA LEU A 207 3.59 13.07 -4.21
C LEU A 207 3.58 11.89 -5.17
N ASP A 208 2.79 12.01 -6.23
CA ASP A 208 2.72 11.01 -7.31
C ASP A 208 2.50 9.58 -6.78
N VAL A 209 1.62 9.44 -5.79
CA VAL A 209 1.23 8.12 -5.25
C VAL A 209 0.23 7.47 -6.21
N PRO A 210 0.56 6.31 -6.80
CA PRO A 210 -0.35 5.63 -7.71
C PRO A 210 -1.38 4.85 -6.89
N PHE A 211 -2.62 5.34 -6.87
CA PHE A 211 -3.76 4.57 -6.39
C PHE A 211 -4.36 3.84 -7.60
N GLU A 212 -4.20 2.52 -7.62
CA GLU A 212 -4.64 1.66 -8.73
C GLU A 212 -5.91 0.88 -8.38
N SER A 213 -6.30 0.86 -7.10
CA SER A 213 -7.46 0.14 -6.59
C SER A 213 -8.16 0.88 -5.45
N GLU A 214 -9.43 0.56 -5.19
CA GLU A 214 -10.21 1.19 -4.12
C GLU A 214 -9.62 0.95 -2.73
N ILE A 215 -8.97 -0.20 -2.50
CA ILE A 215 -8.34 -0.49 -1.21
C ILE A 215 -7.16 0.44 -0.87
N GLU A 216 -6.64 1.14 -1.89
CA GLU A 216 -5.55 2.10 -1.72
C GLU A 216 -6.07 3.55 -1.55
N ALA A 217 -7.35 3.82 -1.79
CA ALA A 217 -7.97 5.15 -1.82
C ALA A 217 -8.78 5.46 -0.55
#